data_AF-A0A847YSX1-F1
#
_entry.id   AF-A0A847YSX1-F1
#
_cell.length_a   1.000
_cell.length_b   1.000
_cell.length_c   1.000
_cell.angle_alpha   90.00
_cell.angle_beta   90.00
_cell.angle_gamma   90.00
#
_symmetry.space_group_name_H-M   'P 1'
#
loop_
_entity.id
_entity.type
_entity.pdbx_description
1 polymer ?
#
loop_
_entity_poly.entity_id
_entity_poly.type
_entity_poly.pdbx_seq_one_letter_code
_entity_poly.pdbx_strand_id
1 'polypeptide(L)'
;GIFGPNGSGKTTLLKALQSKLPYLGELYVSPGVKIGYFAQEHDLLDPELTAEQQMKKALGQQAVEARAILARLLLTGKDVERPISTLSGGERARLAIAILLAQHKNLLILDEPSNYLDIPSKEAVEEALREYTGSIIIVTHDRYLLDAVCTKVGELKDGKLTVFNGTYSEMKGRQKFAQGIEVAEVYKAVAGFKDWVNKVTYKEGDKVTIAKSEIENFRWALDNGKLKKVPGTELKKVRKAPPQEDDD
;
A
#
# COMPACT_ATOMS: atom_id res chain seq x y z
N GLY A 1 -0.02 -2.54 -10.70
CA GLY A 1 0.94 -1.78 -9.89
C GLY A 1 2.24 -1.60 -10.63
N ILE A 2 2.91 -0.47 -10.42
CA ILE A 2 4.18 -0.11 -11.02
C ILE A 2 5.15 0.19 -9.87
N PHE A 3 6.34 -0.41 -9.91
CA PHE A 3 7.39 -0.18 -8.94
C PHE A 3 8.73 0.00 -9.67
N GLY A 4 9.75 0.45 -8.96
CA GLY A 4 11.07 0.71 -9.53
C GLY A 4 11.85 1.74 -8.71
N PRO A 5 13.16 1.89 -8.91
CA PRO A 5 13.99 2.80 -8.13
C PRO A 5 13.52 4.26 -8.24
N ASN A 6 13.96 5.11 -7.30
CA ASN A 6 13.74 6.55 -7.41
C ASN A 6 14.42 7.09 -8.67
N GLY A 7 13.78 8.05 -9.34
CA GLY A 7 14.29 8.60 -10.61
C GLY A 7 14.06 7.72 -11.85
N SER A 8 13.45 6.53 -11.73
CA SER A 8 13.12 5.66 -12.88
C SER A 8 12.05 6.23 -13.83
N GLY A 9 11.39 7.33 -13.46
CA GLY A 9 10.36 7.98 -14.28
C GLY A 9 8.92 7.56 -13.99
N LYS A 10 8.62 6.93 -12.83
CA LYS A 10 7.27 6.47 -12.48
C LYS A 10 6.22 7.59 -12.53
N THR A 11 6.49 8.72 -11.86
CA THR A 11 5.61 9.89 -11.90
C THR A 11 5.52 10.50 -13.30
N THR A 12 6.61 10.50 -14.07
CA THR A 12 6.61 10.94 -15.48
C THR A 12 5.68 10.09 -16.32
N LEU A 13 5.72 8.76 -16.16
CA LEU A 13 4.80 7.82 -16.81
C LEU A 13 3.34 8.12 -16.44
N LEU A 14 3.04 8.34 -15.16
CA LEU A 14 1.68 8.68 -14.74
C LEU A 14 1.19 10.02 -15.33
N LYS A 15 2.07 11.01 -15.46
CA LYS A 15 1.74 12.30 -16.10
C LYS A 15 1.51 12.13 -17.62
N ALA A 16 2.30 11.30 -18.29
CA ALA A 16 2.10 10.97 -19.70
C ALA A 16 0.78 10.23 -19.94
N LEU A 17 0.42 9.26 -19.09
CA LEU A 17 -0.89 8.55 -19.15
C LEU A 17 -2.09 9.49 -18.98
N GLN A 18 -1.90 10.66 -18.37
CA GLN A 18 -2.90 11.71 -18.22
C GLN A 18 -2.87 12.74 -19.35
N SER A 19 -2.03 12.56 -20.38
CA SER A 19 -1.75 13.55 -21.41
C SER A 19 -1.27 14.91 -20.88
N LYS A 20 -0.64 14.93 -19.69
CA LYS A 20 -0.08 16.14 -19.07
C LYS A 20 1.37 16.39 -19.46
N LEU A 21 2.03 15.43 -20.09
CA LEU A 21 3.38 15.55 -20.63
C LEU A 21 3.41 15.03 -22.07
N PRO A 22 4.25 15.60 -22.95
CA PRO A 22 4.47 15.06 -24.29
C PRO A 22 5.03 13.64 -24.22
N TYR A 23 4.60 12.79 -25.15
CA TYR A 23 5.11 11.43 -25.32
C TYR A 23 5.16 11.06 -26.80
N LEU A 24 5.96 10.04 -27.13
CA LEU A 24 6.00 9.43 -28.46
C LEU A 24 5.16 8.15 -28.46
N GLY A 25 4.63 7.78 -29.63
CA GLY A 25 3.72 6.64 -29.79
C GLY A 25 2.26 7.02 -29.59
N GLU A 26 1.41 6.03 -29.36
CA GLU A 26 -0.05 6.21 -29.27
C GLU A 26 -0.54 5.89 -27.86
N LEU A 27 -1.38 6.76 -27.31
CA LEU A 27 -2.14 6.53 -26.09
C LEU A 27 -3.63 6.53 -26.45
N TYR A 28 -4.26 5.37 -26.34
CA TYR A 28 -5.69 5.24 -26.55
C TYR A 28 -6.41 5.08 -25.21
N VAL A 29 -7.32 6.00 -24.91
CA VAL A 29 -8.22 5.93 -23.76
C VAL A 29 -9.63 5.75 -24.30
N SER A 30 -10.28 4.64 -23.94
CA SER A 30 -11.63 4.34 -24.42
C SER A 30 -12.62 5.45 -24.07
N PRO A 31 -13.53 5.82 -25.00
CA PRO A 31 -14.61 6.74 -24.72
C PRO A 31 -15.43 6.27 -23.50
N GLY A 32 -15.60 7.15 -22.51
CA GLY A 32 -16.34 6.85 -21.28
C GLY A 32 -15.45 6.48 -20.07
N VAL A 33 -14.14 6.37 -20.23
CA VAL A 33 -13.22 6.28 -19.09
C VAL A 33 -13.23 7.60 -18.32
N LYS A 34 -13.59 7.54 -17.04
CA LYS A 34 -13.55 8.64 -16.07
C LYS A 34 -12.37 8.38 -15.14
N ILE A 35 -11.30 9.12 -15.35
CA ILE A 35 -10.07 8.99 -14.57
C ILE A 35 -10.19 9.78 -13.26
N GLY A 36 -9.85 9.13 -12.15
CA GLY A 36 -9.53 9.76 -10.88
C GLY A 36 -8.02 9.72 -10.66
N TYR A 37 -7.41 10.83 -10.26
CA TYR A 37 -5.97 10.90 -9.99
C TYR A 37 -5.72 11.31 -8.55
N PHE A 38 -4.89 10.54 -7.85
CA PHE A 38 -4.35 10.89 -6.55
C PHE A 38 -2.90 11.36 -6.73
N ALA A 39 -2.68 12.65 -6.54
CA ALA A 39 -1.36 13.28 -6.53
C ALA A 39 -0.87 13.45 -5.09
N GLN A 40 0.45 13.45 -4.92
CA GLN A 40 1.13 13.69 -3.65
C GLN A 40 0.84 15.11 -3.10
N GLU A 41 0.57 16.08 -3.97
CA GLU A 41 0.13 17.42 -3.62
C GLU A 41 -1.42 17.42 -3.60
N HIS A 42 -2.01 17.45 -2.42
CA HIS A 42 -3.47 17.39 -2.21
C HIS A 42 -4.19 18.70 -2.61
N ASP A 43 -3.77 19.33 -3.70
CA ASP A 43 -4.13 20.68 -4.14
C ASP A 43 -5.62 20.89 -4.42
N LEU A 44 -6.41 19.81 -4.42
CA LEU A 44 -7.84 19.81 -4.67
C LEU A 44 -8.69 19.94 -3.39
N LEU A 45 -8.05 19.94 -2.21
CA LEU A 45 -8.74 20.11 -0.94
C LEU A 45 -8.86 21.59 -0.58
N ASP A 46 -10.08 22.03 -0.26
CA ASP A 46 -10.37 23.39 0.16
C ASP A 46 -10.03 23.55 1.66
N PRO A 47 -9.01 24.36 2.04
CA PRO A 47 -8.52 24.41 3.40
C PRO A 47 -9.53 24.94 4.42
N GLU A 48 -10.52 25.71 3.96
CA GLU A 48 -11.56 26.32 4.79
C GLU A 48 -12.74 25.37 5.07
N LEU A 49 -12.94 24.36 4.21
CA LEU A 49 -14.01 23.40 4.40
C LEU A 49 -13.64 22.34 5.44
N THR A 50 -14.65 21.78 6.09
CA THR A 50 -14.48 20.54 6.85
C THR A 50 -14.38 19.33 5.92
N ALA A 51 -13.84 18.22 6.41
CA ALA A 51 -13.81 16.98 5.64
C ALA A 51 -15.21 16.52 5.21
N GLU A 52 -16.24 16.67 6.06
CA GLU A 52 -17.63 16.37 5.68
C GLU A 52 -18.14 17.31 4.59
N GLN A 53 -17.88 18.62 4.70
CA GLN A 53 -18.32 19.61 3.71
C GLN A 53 -17.65 19.36 2.35
N GLN A 54 -16.35 19.10 2.33
CA GLN A 54 -15.60 18.76 1.13
C GLN A 54 -16.14 17.47 0.50
N MET A 55 -16.46 16.46 1.31
CA MET A 55 -17.05 15.20 0.82
C MET A 55 -18.42 15.43 0.18
N LYS A 56 -19.30 16.20 0.84
CA LYS A 56 -20.61 16.59 0.28
C LYS A 56 -20.47 17.44 -0.98
N LYS A 57 -19.46 18.31 -1.06
CA LYS A 57 -19.16 19.08 -2.27
C LYS A 57 -18.79 18.16 -3.44
N ALA A 58 -18.05 17.07 -3.18
CA ALA A 58 -17.65 16.10 -4.20
C ALA A 58 -18.79 15.17 -4.65
N LEU A 59 -19.68 14.76 -3.72
CA LEU A 59 -20.78 13.84 -3.99
C LEU A 59 -22.10 14.52 -4.39
N GLY A 60 -22.27 15.79 -4.04
CA GLY A 60 -23.56 16.49 -4.04
C GLY A 60 -24.04 16.76 -2.61
N GLN A 61 -24.58 17.97 -2.36
CA GLN A 61 -24.82 18.51 -1.01
C GLN A 61 -25.71 17.65 -0.09
N GLN A 62 -26.49 16.71 -0.63
CA GLN A 62 -27.37 15.82 0.14
C GLN A 62 -26.80 14.42 0.40
N ALA A 63 -25.50 14.18 0.19
CA ALA A 63 -24.88 12.88 0.41
C ALA A 63 -24.90 12.46 1.90
N VAL A 64 -25.93 11.71 2.29
CA VAL A 64 -26.10 11.14 3.65
C VAL A 64 -24.97 10.15 3.98
N GLU A 65 -24.41 9.51 2.97
CA GLU A 65 -23.32 8.54 3.06
C GLU A 65 -21.92 9.16 3.29
N ALA A 66 -21.79 10.50 3.24
CA ALA A 66 -20.50 11.17 3.36
C ALA A 66 -19.71 10.74 4.61
N ARG A 67 -20.35 10.73 5.79
CA ARG A 67 -19.72 10.31 7.05
C ARG A 67 -19.37 8.82 7.06
N ALA A 68 -20.19 7.97 6.44
CA ALA A 68 -19.93 6.54 6.37
C ALA A 68 -18.68 6.24 5.53
N ILE A 69 -18.52 6.91 4.38
CA ILE A 69 -17.34 6.75 3.52
C ILE A 69 -16.08 7.29 4.21
N LEU A 70 -16.17 8.45 4.88
CA LEU A 70 -15.06 9.00 5.66
C LEU A 70 -14.63 8.07 6.80
N ALA A 71 -15.59 7.46 7.50
CA ALA A 71 -15.32 6.51 8.58
C ALA A 71 -14.58 5.25 8.09
N ARG A 72 -14.81 4.80 6.85
CA ARG A 72 -14.05 3.67 6.26
C ARG A 72 -12.56 3.95 6.14
N LEU A 73 -12.17 5.22 5.99
CA LEU A 73 -10.78 5.66 6.05
C LEU A 73 -10.43 6.29 7.40
N LEU A 74 -11.09 5.86 8.47
CA LEU A 74 -10.80 6.24 9.86
C LEU A 74 -10.86 7.76 10.13
N LEU A 75 -11.62 8.52 9.33
CA LEU A 75 -11.92 9.93 9.59
C LEU A 75 -13.28 10.00 10.30
N THR A 76 -13.28 10.24 11.62
CA THR A 76 -14.47 10.13 12.46
C THR A 76 -14.55 11.23 13.51
N GLY A 77 -15.73 11.42 14.12
CA GLY A 77 -15.92 12.35 15.23
C GLY A 77 -15.47 13.77 14.89
N LYS A 78 -14.52 14.30 15.64
CA LYS A 78 -14.02 15.68 15.44
C LYS A 78 -13.26 15.87 14.14
N ASP A 79 -12.70 14.81 13.55
CA ASP A 79 -11.92 14.92 12.31
C ASP A 79 -12.77 15.36 11.12
N VAL A 80 -14.06 14.99 11.10
CA VAL A 80 -14.95 15.35 10.00
C VAL A 80 -15.53 16.76 10.12
N GLU A 81 -15.43 17.35 11.31
CA GLU A 81 -16.04 18.64 11.68
C GLU A 81 -15.04 19.80 11.73
N ARG A 82 -13.72 19.51 11.78
CA ARG A 82 -12.68 20.54 11.79
C ARG A 82 -12.27 20.95 10.37
N PRO A 83 -11.78 22.19 10.19
CA PRO A 83 -11.28 22.66 8.90
C PRO A 83 -10.11 21.81 8.39
N ILE A 84 -10.05 21.59 7.08
CA ILE A 84 -9.01 20.80 6.41
C ILE A 84 -7.62 21.36 6.66
N SER A 85 -7.47 22.67 6.81
CA SER A 85 -6.22 23.33 7.18
C SER A 85 -5.60 22.82 8.49
N THR A 86 -6.41 22.26 9.39
CA THR A 86 -5.96 21.70 10.67
C THR A 86 -5.61 20.22 10.61
N LEU A 87 -5.89 19.54 9.50
CA LEU A 87 -5.63 18.12 9.33
C LEU A 87 -4.14 17.85 9.10
N SER A 88 -3.64 16.78 9.71
CA SER A 88 -2.31 16.22 9.43
C SER A 88 -2.18 15.82 7.96
N GLY A 89 -0.93 15.61 7.50
CA GLY A 89 -0.69 15.12 6.13
C GLY A 89 -1.40 13.79 5.85
N GLY A 90 -1.33 12.84 6.80
CA GLY A 90 -2.01 11.54 6.66
C GLY A 90 -3.53 11.64 6.67
N GLU A 91 -4.12 12.55 7.44
CA GLU A 91 -5.57 12.81 7.41
C GLU A 91 -6.02 13.42 6.08
N ARG A 92 -5.24 14.37 5.53
CA ARG A 92 -5.51 14.95 4.20
C ARG A 92 -5.39 13.90 3.10
N ALA A 93 -4.40 13.01 3.17
CA ALA A 93 -4.25 11.89 2.24
C ALA A 93 -5.47 10.97 2.30
N ARG A 94 -5.91 10.56 3.50
CA ARG A 94 -7.12 9.74 3.68
C ARG A 94 -8.37 10.43 3.16
N LEU A 95 -8.55 11.73 3.41
CA LEU A 95 -9.68 12.48 2.88
C LEU A 95 -9.70 12.50 1.35
N ALA A 96 -8.55 12.75 0.73
CA ALA A 96 -8.42 12.76 -0.72
C ALA A 96 -8.72 11.39 -1.34
N ILE A 97 -8.28 10.29 -0.72
CA ILE A 97 -8.62 8.92 -1.18
C ILE A 97 -10.11 8.65 -1.00
N ALA A 98 -10.72 9.04 0.13
CA ALA A 98 -12.17 8.87 0.37
C ALA A 98 -13.00 9.56 -0.71
N ILE A 99 -12.69 10.82 -1.02
CA ILE A 99 -13.35 11.59 -2.07
C ILE A 99 -13.19 10.89 -3.43
N LEU A 100 -11.97 10.44 -3.74
CA LEU A 100 -11.67 9.81 -5.02
C LEU A 100 -12.48 8.52 -5.25
N LEU A 101 -12.56 7.68 -4.22
CA LEU A 101 -13.34 6.43 -4.26
C LEU A 101 -14.83 6.70 -4.42
N ALA A 102 -15.32 7.79 -3.84
CA ALA A 102 -16.73 8.15 -3.86
C ALA A 102 -17.19 8.80 -5.17
N GLN A 103 -16.28 9.37 -5.97
CA GLN A 103 -16.61 10.03 -7.24
C GLN A 103 -16.99 9.07 -8.39
N HIS A 104 -17.18 7.77 -8.12
CA HIS A 104 -17.56 6.75 -9.11
C HIS A 104 -16.76 6.83 -10.43
N LYS A 105 -15.47 7.14 -10.32
CA LYS A 105 -14.52 6.99 -11.42
C LYS A 105 -14.45 5.51 -11.78
N ASN A 106 -14.04 5.17 -13.00
CA ASN A 106 -13.87 3.78 -13.43
C ASN A 106 -12.39 3.41 -13.67
N LEU A 107 -11.49 4.39 -13.60
CA LEU A 107 -10.05 4.21 -13.55
C LEU A 107 -9.45 5.14 -12.49
N LEU A 108 -8.75 4.58 -11.51
CA LEU A 108 -7.95 5.34 -10.55
C LEU A 108 -6.47 5.25 -10.92
N ILE A 109 -5.78 6.38 -10.85
CA ILE A 109 -4.32 6.47 -10.99
C ILE A 109 -3.80 7.05 -9.67
N LEU A 110 -2.98 6.27 -8.96
CA LEU A 110 -2.52 6.61 -7.61
C LEU A 110 -1.00 6.66 -7.58
N ASP A 111 -0.43 7.81 -7.19
CA ASP A 111 1.01 7.98 -7.00
C ASP A 111 1.34 7.98 -5.49
N GLU A 112 2.03 6.93 -5.03
CA GLU A 112 2.39 6.69 -3.63
C GLU A 112 1.27 6.93 -2.59
N PRO A 113 0.12 6.24 -2.71
CA PRO A 113 -1.06 6.51 -1.88
C PRO A 113 -0.91 6.13 -0.39
N SER A 114 0.10 5.34 -0.03
CA SER A 114 0.37 4.95 1.36
C SER A 114 1.45 5.78 2.04
N ASN A 115 2.02 6.78 1.35
CA ASN A 115 3.00 7.68 1.96
C ASN A 115 2.35 8.50 3.08
N TYR A 116 3.11 8.72 4.16
CA TYR A 116 2.68 9.49 5.34
C TYR A 116 1.49 8.89 6.13
N LEU A 117 1.10 7.65 5.84
CA LEU A 117 0.08 6.92 6.59
C LEU A 117 0.70 6.05 7.68
N ASP A 118 0.08 6.05 8.86
CA ASP A 118 0.35 5.06 9.90
C ASP A 118 -0.23 3.69 9.53
N ILE A 119 0.14 2.65 10.29
CA ILE A 119 -0.24 1.26 9.96
C ILE A 119 -1.77 1.10 9.84
N PRO A 120 -2.61 1.57 10.79
CA PRO A 120 -4.06 1.43 10.67
C PRO A 120 -4.62 2.15 9.44
N SER A 121 -4.09 3.34 9.12
CA SER A 121 -4.51 4.08 7.93
C SER A 121 -4.16 3.35 6.63
N LYS A 122 -2.99 2.71 6.57
CA LYS A 122 -2.59 1.91 5.41
C LYS A 122 -3.53 0.74 5.20
N GLU A 123 -3.89 0.01 6.25
CA GLU A 123 -4.83 -1.11 6.18
C GLU A 123 -6.22 -0.67 5.69
N ALA A 124 -6.73 0.46 6.21
CA ALA A 124 -8.01 1.03 5.79
C ALA A 124 -8.01 1.42 4.30
N VAL A 125 -6.92 2.04 3.83
CA VAL A 125 -6.76 2.39 2.41
C VAL A 125 -6.64 1.15 1.55
N GLU A 126 -5.86 0.16 1.96
CA GLU A 126 -5.71 -1.12 1.26
C GLU A 126 -7.06 -1.82 1.08
N GLU A 127 -7.86 -1.94 2.14
CA GLU A 127 -9.18 -2.55 2.09
C GLU A 127 -10.11 -1.80 1.13
N ALA A 128 -10.15 -0.47 1.23
CA ALA A 128 -10.98 0.36 0.37
C ALA A 128 -10.59 0.27 -1.11
N LEU A 129 -9.29 0.14 -1.41
CA LEU A 129 -8.79 -0.07 -2.77
C LEU A 129 -9.07 -1.48 -3.29
N ARG A 130 -9.08 -2.50 -2.42
CA ARG A 130 -9.41 -3.88 -2.81
C ARG A 130 -10.88 -4.06 -3.18
N GLU A 131 -11.77 -3.35 -2.48
CA GLU A 131 -13.21 -3.37 -2.76
C GLU A 131 -13.62 -2.51 -3.97
N TYR A 132 -12.72 -1.66 -4.46
CA TYR A 132 -13.00 -0.80 -5.60
C TYR A 132 -13.18 -1.63 -6.88
N THR A 133 -14.34 -1.46 -7.52
CA THR A 133 -14.75 -2.28 -8.67
C THR A 133 -14.21 -1.78 -10.02
N GLY A 134 -13.61 -0.59 -10.05
CA GLY A 134 -12.97 -0.05 -11.25
C GLY A 134 -11.53 -0.55 -11.43
N SER A 135 -10.85 -0.02 -12.45
CA SER A 135 -9.43 -0.31 -12.67
C SER A 135 -8.54 0.59 -11.82
N ILE A 136 -7.41 0.06 -11.32
CA ILE A 136 -6.43 0.83 -10.55
C ILE A 136 -5.05 0.71 -11.21
N ILE A 137 -4.43 1.85 -11.49
CA ILE A 137 -3.00 1.98 -11.76
C ILE A 137 -2.38 2.61 -10.52
N ILE A 138 -1.55 1.86 -9.83
CA ILE A 138 -0.85 2.34 -8.63
C ILE A 138 0.66 2.36 -8.90
N VAL A 139 1.30 3.47 -8.57
CA VAL A 139 2.76 3.57 -8.41
C VAL A 139 3.03 3.55 -6.93
N THR A 140 3.82 2.57 -6.46
CA THR A 140 4.25 2.59 -5.07
C THR A 140 5.54 1.81 -4.83
N HIS A 141 6.27 2.20 -3.79
CA HIS A 141 7.33 1.39 -3.18
C HIS A 141 6.81 0.38 -2.13
N ASP A 142 5.53 0.48 -1.73
CA ASP A 142 4.92 -0.39 -0.73
C ASP A 142 4.54 -1.75 -1.32
N ARG A 143 5.36 -2.76 -1.02
CA ARG A 143 5.22 -4.13 -1.55
C ARG A 143 3.95 -4.83 -1.05
N TYR A 144 3.52 -4.52 0.17
CA TYR A 144 2.30 -5.12 0.74
C TYR A 144 1.07 -4.61 0.00
N LEU A 145 1.03 -3.30 -0.27
CA LEU A 145 -0.05 -2.70 -1.04
C LEU A 145 -0.09 -3.23 -2.49
N LEU A 146 1.07 -3.41 -3.12
CA LEU A 146 1.14 -4.06 -4.43
C LEU A 146 0.53 -5.46 -4.41
N ASP A 147 0.90 -6.29 -3.43
CA ASP A 147 0.39 -7.65 -3.33
C ASP A 147 -1.09 -7.73 -2.97
N ALA A 148 -1.57 -6.81 -2.15
CA ALA A 148 -2.94 -6.83 -1.67
C ALA A 148 -3.95 -6.33 -2.70
N VAL A 149 -3.54 -5.41 -3.58
CA VAL A 149 -4.44 -4.69 -4.51
C VAL A 149 -4.19 -5.06 -5.96
N CYS A 150 -2.94 -5.33 -6.37
CA CYS A 150 -2.61 -5.50 -7.78
C CYS A 150 -2.68 -6.97 -8.25
N THR A 151 -3.34 -7.17 -9.37
CA THR A 151 -3.36 -8.46 -10.10
C THR A 151 -2.29 -8.55 -11.20
N LYS A 152 -1.61 -7.44 -11.47
CA LYS A 152 -0.53 -7.29 -12.44
C LYS A 152 0.48 -6.27 -11.93
N VAL A 153 1.77 -6.59 -12.01
CA VAL A 153 2.85 -5.70 -11.57
C VAL A 153 3.82 -5.40 -12.70
N GLY A 154 4.44 -4.22 -12.68
CA GLY A 154 5.47 -3.85 -13.64
C GLY A 154 6.65 -3.16 -12.98
N GLU A 155 7.87 -3.59 -13.32
CA GLU A 155 9.10 -2.93 -12.90
C GLU A 155 9.51 -1.89 -13.94
N LEU A 156 9.55 -0.62 -13.56
CA LEU A 156 10.11 0.46 -14.37
C LEU A 156 11.57 0.65 -13.98
N LYS A 157 12.47 0.27 -14.87
CA LYS A 157 13.92 0.41 -14.69
C LYS A 157 14.57 0.73 -16.02
N ASP A 158 15.55 1.64 -16.01
CA ASP A 158 16.33 2.03 -17.20
C ASP A 158 15.46 2.41 -18.41
N GLY A 159 14.38 3.15 -18.14
CA GLY A 159 13.42 3.61 -19.16
C GLY A 159 12.51 2.52 -19.75
N LYS A 160 12.54 1.30 -19.21
CA LYS A 160 11.73 0.16 -19.67
C LYS A 160 10.80 -0.33 -18.58
N LEU A 161 9.53 -0.54 -18.95
CA LEU A 161 8.53 -1.15 -18.07
C LEU A 161 8.40 -2.64 -18.41
N THR A 162 8.85 -3.51 -17.50
CA THR A 162 8.72 -4.96 -17.63
C THR A 162 7.50 -5.44 -16.84
N VAL A 163 6.49 -5.95 -17.52
CA VAL A 163 5.20 -6.30 -16.93
C VAL A 163 5.08 -7.79 -16.65
N PHE A 164 4.52 -8.14 -15.50
CA PHE A 164 4.25 -9.49 -15.04
C PHE A 164 2.77 -9.65 -14.66
N ASN A 165 2.12 -10.68 -15.22
CA ASN A 165 0.77 -11.07 -14.84
C ASN A 165 0.83 -11.88 -13.54
N GLY A 166 0.32 -11.30 -12.46
CA GLY A 166 0.41 -11.83 -11.11
C GLY A 166 0.80 -10.76 -10.10
N THR A 167 0.89 -11.17 -8.84
CA THR A 167 1.24 -10.33 -7.70
C THR A 167 2.75 -10.04 -7.65
N TYR A 168 3.16 -9.08 -6.82
CA TYR A 168 4.58 -8.77 -6.62
C TYR A 168 5.34 -9.95 -5.99
N SER A 169 4.72 -10.65 -5.04
CA SER A 169 5.27 -11.87 -4.43
C SER A 169 5.49 -13.00 -5.43
N GLU A 170 4.55 -13.21 -6.37
CA GLU A 170 4.69 -14.23 -7.42
C GLU A 170 5.84 -13.90 -8.38
N MET A 171 5.95 -12.63 -8.78
CA MET A 171 7.05 -12.14 -9.61
C MET A 171 8.40 -12.31 -8.91
N LYS A 172 8.51 -11.94 -7.63
CA LYS A 172 9.73 -12.13 -6.83
C LYS A 172 10.04 -13.60 -6.59
N GLY A 173 9.02 -14.43 -6.39
CA GLY A 173 9.18 -15.86 -6.18
C GLY A 173 9.62 -16.65 -7.41
N ARG A 174 9.35 -16.14 -8.61
CA ARG A 174 9.98 -16.63 -9.84
C ARG A 174 11.40 -16.12 -10.03
N GLN A 175 11.72 -14.93 -9.54
CA GLN A 175 13.07 -14.39 -9.71
C GLN A 175 14.09 -15.08 -8.81
N LYS A 176 13.83 -15.32 -7.52
CA LYS A 176 14.90 -15.76 -6.61
C LYS A 176 14.37 -16.49 -5.36
N PHE A 177 14.32 -17.84 -5.37
CA PHE A 177 14.35 -18.65 -4.13
C PHE A 177 15.12 -19.96 -4.35
N ALA A 178 16.42 -19.96 -4.07
CA ALA A 178 17.07 -21.20 -3.67
C ALA A 178 16.55 -21.53 -2.26
N GLN A 179 15.87 -22.66 -2.08
CA GLN A 179 15.47 -23.12 -0.75
C GLN A 179 16.72 -23.33 0.10
N GLY A 180 16.83 -22.64 1.24
CA GLY A 180 17.92 -22.80 2.20
C GLY A 180 17.40 -23.34 3.54
N ILE A 181 18.21 -24.13 4.23
CA ILE A 181 17.97 -24.50 5.63
C ILE A 181 18.79 -23.55 6.50
N GLU A 182 18.15 -22.86 7.45
CA GLU A 182 18.83 -22.05 8.48
C GLU A 182 18.52 -22.57 9.88
N VAL A 183 19.44 -22.28 10.80
CA VAL A 183 19.18 -22.44 12.23
C VAL A 183 18.33 -21.25 12.69
N ALA A 184 17.13 -21.55 13.17
CA ALA A 184 16.18 -20.58 13.71
C ALA A 184 16.18 -20.61 15.23
N GLU A 185 16.03 -19.45 15.85
CA GLU A 185 15.86 -19.32 17.29
C GLU A 185 14.38 -19.54 17.68
N VAL A 186 14.16 -20.13 18.85
CA VAL A 186 12.82 -20.45 19.33
C VAL A 186 12.33 -19.36 20.29
N TYR A 187 11.11 -18.87 20.04
CA TYR A 187 10.40 -17.90 20.85
C TYR A 187 9.03 -18.46 21.24
N LYS A 188 8.48 -17.91 22.32
CA LYS A 188 7.10 -18.15 22.75
C LYS A 188 6.32 -16.85 22.65
N ALA A 189 5.15 -16.90 22.02
CA ALA A 189 4.21 -15.78 21.98
C ALA A 189 3.66 -15.54 23.40
N VAL A 190 3.90 -14.35 23.94
CA VAL A 190 3.43 -13.91 25.26
C VAL A 190 2.04 -13.26 25.17
N ALA A 191 1.67 -12.78 23.98
CA ALA A 191 0.34 -12.30 23.65
C ALA A 191 0.09 -12.52 22.17
N GLY A 192 -1.19 -12.56 21.77
CA GLY A 192 -1.55 -12.76 20.36
C GLY A 192 -1.03 -11.64 19.45
N PHE A 193 -0.56 -12.01 18.27
CA PHE A 193 -0.14 -11.09 17.21
C PHE A 193 -0.25 -11.74 15.82
N LYS A 194 -0.18 -10.91 14.78
CA LYS A 194 -0.22 -11.37 13.39
C LYS A 194 1.15 -11.13 12.74
N ASP A 195 1.72 -12.18 12.16
CA ASP A 195 2.82 -12.07 11.20
C ASP A 195 2.21 -11.71 9.84
N TRP A 196 2.39 -10.45 9.46
CA TRP A 196 1.83 -9.87 8.24
C TRP A 196 2.52 -10.37 6.97
N VAL A 197 3.76 -10.85 7.07
CA VAL A 197 4.54 -11.32 5.94
C VAL A 197 4.07 -12.70 5.50
N ASN A 198 3.86 -13.59 6.47
CA ASN A 198 3.38 -14.94 6.21
C ASN A 198 1.87 -15.10 6.36
N LYS A 199 1.16 -14.04 6.77
CA LYS A 199 -0.28 -14.02 7.07
C LYS A 199 -0.68 -15.06 8.13
N VAL A 200 0.18 -15.30 9.11
CA VAL A 200 -0.05 -16.24 10.22
C VAL A 200 -0.45 -15.47 11.46
N THR A 201 -1.51 -15.91 12.14
CA THR A 201 -1.90 -15.36 13.45
C THR A 201 -1.41 -16.29 14.55
N TYR A 202 -0.61 -15.75 15.45
CA TYR A 202 -0.12 -16.43 16.65
C TYR A 202 -0.97 -16.03 17.86
N LYS A 203 -1.32 -17.01 18.67
CA LYS A 203 -2.01 -16.85 19.95
C LYS A 203 -1.00 -16.88 21.10
N GLU A 204 -1.43 -16.41 22.26
CA GLU A 204 -0.63 -16.56 23.49
C GLU A 204 -0.31 -18.04 23.72
N GLY A 205 0.97 -18.32 23.99
CA GLY A 205 1.46 -19.68 24.20
C GLY A 205 2.08 -20.32 22.97
N ASP A 206 1.81 -19.82 21.76
CA ASP A 206 2.29 -20.43 20.52
C ASP A 206 3.83 -20.40 20.42
N LYS A 207 4.38 -21.46 19.84
CA LYS A 207 5.81 -21.56 19.50
C LYS A 207 6.06 -20.84 18.19
N VAL A 208 7.04 -19.94 18.19
CA VAL A 208 7.45 -19.17 17.00
C VAL A 208 8.93 -19.44 16.75
N THR A 209 9.27 -19.93 15.56
CA THR A 209 10.66 -20.14 15.14
C THR A 209 11.07 -19.05 14.18
N ILE A 210 12.13 -18.30 14.51
CA ILE A 210 12.56 -17.12 13.77
C ILE A 210 14.01 -17.33 13.32
N ALA A 211 14.22 -17.47 12.02
CA ALA A 211 15.56 -17.48 11.46
C ALA A 211 16.17 -16.08 11.42
N LYS A 212 17.50 -15.98 11.34
CA LYS A 212 18.20 -14.70 11.30
C LYS A 212 17.71 -13.83 10.14
N SER A 213 17.40 -14.44 8.99
CA SER A 213 16.87 -13.77 7.80
C SER A 213 15.42 -13.27 7.94
N GLU A 214 14.66 -13.75 8.92
CA GLU A 214 13.26 -13.36 9.15
C GLU A 214 13.09 -12.35 10.28
N ILE A 215 14.17 -11.96 10.97
CA ILE A 215 14.10 -11.21 12.23
C ILE A 215 13.36 -9.86 12.08
N GLU A 216 13.52 -9.19 10.93
CA GLU A 216 12.83 -7.92 10.63
C GLU A 216 11.31 -8.08 10.57
N ASN A 217 10.81 -9.24 10.10
CA ASN A 217 9.37 -9.51 10.02
C ASN A 217 8.73 -9.59 11.41
N PHE A 218 9.52 -9.95 12.43
CA PHE A 218 9.08 -10.10 13.81
C PHE A 218 9.55 -8.96 14.72
N ARG A 219 10.22 -7.94 14.17
CA ARG A 219 10.83 -6.85 14.95
C ARG A 219 9.81 -6.11 15.81
N TRP A 220 8.65 -5.81 15.24
CA TRP A 220 7.53 -5.23 16.00
C TRP A 220 7.10 -6.10 17.19
N ALA A 221 6.99 -7.42 17.00
CA ALA A 221 6.57 -8.33 18.05
C ALA A 221 7.64 -8.46 19.15
N LEU A 222 8.92 -8.39 18.78
CA LEU A 222 10.05 -8.37 19.72
C LEU A 222 10.08 -7.07 20.54
N ASP A 223 10.00 -5.92 19.87
CA ASP A 223 10.08 -4.59 20.50
C ASP A 223 8.88 -4.33 21.44
N ASN A 224 7.71 -4.88 21.12
CA ASN A 224 6.51 -4.78 21.94
C ASN A 224 6.39 -5.91 22.99
N GLY A 225 7.44 -6.70 23.20
CA GLY A 225 7.47 -7.77 24.21
C GLY A 225 6.45 -8.89 23.96
N LYS A 226 5.93 -9.02 22.73
CA LYS A 226 4.99 -10.08 22.33
C LYS A 226 5.67 -11.43 22.17
N LEU A 227 6.99 -11.45 22.05
CA LEU A 227 7.80 -12.65 21.93
C LEU A 227 8.83 -12.73 23.05
N LYS A 228 8.89 -13.88 23.71
CA LYS A 228 9.92 -14.19 24.70
C LYS A 228 10.82 -15.30 24.17
N LYS A 229 12.13 -15.04 24.13
CA LYS A 229 13.12 -16.04 23.71
C LYS A 229 13.12 -17.23 24.66
N VAL A 230 13.16 -18.43 24.09
CA VAL A 230 13.21 -19.71 24.80
C VAL A 230 14.55 -20.37 24.46
N PRO A 231 15.20 -21.09 25.40
CA PRO A 231 16.38 -21.86 25.08
C PRO A 231 16.09 -22.89 23.98
N GLY A 232 16.87 -22.86 22.90
CA GLY A 232 16.76 -23.83 21.81
C GLY A 232 16.91 -23.19 20.43
N THR A 233 17.31 -24.02 19.47
CA THR A 233 17.33 -23.68 18.05
C THR A 233 16.77 -24.85 17.24
N GLU A 234 16.17 -24.55 16.09
CA GLU A 234 15.60 -25.56 15.19
C GLU A 234 16.02 -25.30 13.75
N LEU A 235 16.22 -26.36 12.97
CA LEU A 235 16.42 -26.23 11.53
C LEU A 235 15.10 -25.84 10.88
N LYS A 236 15.06 -24.64 10.30
CA LYS A 236 13.90 -24.10 9.60
C LYS A 236 14.24 -23.97 8.12
N LYS A 237 13.37 -24.49 7.26
CA LYS A 237 13.39 -24.14 5.84
C LYS A 237 13.00 -22.68 5.72
N VAL A 238 13.91 -21.88 5.17
CA VAL A 238 13.73 -20.45 5.02
C VAL A 238 13.87 -20.03 3.58
N ARG A 239 13.13 -19.00 3.24
CA ARG A 239 13.23 -18.33 1.96
C ARG A 239 14.38 -17.34 2.06
N LYS A 240 15.59 -17.75 1.65
CA LYS A 240 16.74 -16.84 1.59
C LYS A 240 16.59 -15.92 0.38
N ALA A 241 16.87 -14.63 0.59
CA ALA A 241 17.31 -13.79 -0.52
C ALA A 241 18.58 -14.42 -1.09
N PRO A 242 18.77 -14.47 -2.41
CA PRO A 242 20.02 -14.97 -2.95
C PRO A 242 21.16 -14.05 -2.51
N PRO A 243 22.40 -14.57 -2.54
CA PRO A 243 23.55 -13.72 -2.32
C PRO A 243 23.43 -12.46 -3.17
N GLN A 244 23.76 -11.31 -2.57
CA GLN A 244 24.07 -10.14 -3.36
C GLN A 244 25.20 -10.58 -4.28
N GLU A 245 24.99 -10.45 -5.59
CA GLU A 245 26.10 -10.50 -6.52
C GLU A 245 26.98 -9.33 -6.11
N ASP A 246 28.18 -9.63 -5.61
CA ASP A 246 29.19 -8.62 -5.38
C ASP A 246 29.45 -7.96 -6.74
N ASP A 247 29.14 -6.66 -6.85
CA ASP A 247 29.47 -5.84 -8.01
C ASP A 247 31.00 -5.72 -8.05
N ASP A 248 31.66 -6.60 -8.80
CA ASP A 248 33.06 -6.47 -9.26
C ASP A 248 33.17 -5.42 -10.39
#